data_AF-A0A932LHJ0-F1
#
_entry.id   AF-A0A932LHJ0-F1
#
_cell.length_a   1.000
_cell.length_b   1.000
_cell.length_c   1.000
_cell.angle_alpha   90.00
_cell.angle_beta   90.00
_cell.angle_gamma   90.00
#
_symmetry.space_group_name_H-M   'P 1'
#
loop_
_entity.id
_entity.type
_entity.pdbx_description
1 polymer ?
#
loop_
_entity_poly.entity_id
_entity_poly.type
_entity_poly.pdbx_seq_one_letter_code
_entity_poly.pdbx_strand_id
1 'polypeptide(L)'
;MPTLPIDVANLSNLKRLIVSAARMALLYGIFSPDWLRLKRVLPELAKHEWKHWWAVTEADRLRLRVEIDALCADLYGLDPDDFDWIVRNDPTDPKGFWRVDKHLPYRERLTALSAAAFRALKEGKWSAESAANLSNDEFFEIVGIPELTSPEAAKAKGLPGPLILKRNGCHVWKPENFPAADPRHGWTWDHCWQDAIALLGSEDAVKKYVEGEPVSAGSTSGIDSEGTVFRLKAGRATSPQKPLF
;
A
#
# COMPACT_ATOMS: atom_id res chain seq x y z
N MET A 1 7.33 -11.66 27.90
CA MET A 1 7.44 -11.90 26.44
C MET A 1 8.67 -11.17 25.96
N PRO A 2 9.57 -11.79 25.18
CA PRO A 2 10.63 -11.03 24.54
C PRO A 2 9.99 -10.18 23.45
N THR A 3 10.01 -8.86 23.63
CA THR A 3 9.77 -7.91 22.55
C THR A 3 10.84 -8.17 21.50
N LEU A 4 10.46 -8.66 20.32
CA LEU A 4 11.39 -8.71 19.19
C LEU A 4 11.93 -7.28 19.01
N PRO A 5 13.26 -7.08 18.99
CA PRO A 5 13.81 -5.76 18.74
C PRO A 5 13.28 -5.31 17.37
N ILE A 6 12.50 -4.24 17.37
CA ILE A 6 12.08 -3.62 16.11
C ILE A 6 13.36 -2.98 15.56
N ASP A 7 13.98 -3.69 14.63
CA ASP A 7 15.09 -3.17 13.83
C ASP A 7 14.68 -1.84 13.20
N VAL A 8 15.63 -0.92 13.07
CA VAL A 8 15.43 0.38 12.40
C VAL A 8 14.92 0.18 10.98
N ALA A 9 15.41 -0.87 10.28
CA ALA A 9 14.91 -1.28 8.97
C ALA A 9 13.41 -1.63 9.01
N ASN A 10 12.96 -2.36 10.04
CA ASN A 10 11.55 -2.70 10.22
C ASN A 10 10.68 -1.47 10.48
N LEU A 11 11.20 -0.47 11.20
CA LEU A 11 10.47 0.77 11.41
C LEU A 11 10.31 1.58 10.12
N SER A 12 11.34 1.65 9.29
CA SER A 12 11.28 2.34 8.00
C SER A 12 10.31 1.66 7.02
N ASN A 13 10.42 0.34 6.90
CA ASN A 13 9.49 -0.47 6.10
C ASN A 13 8.04 -0.29 6.56
N LEU A 14 7.81 -0.29 7.87
CA LEU A 14 6.47 -0.05 8.44
C LEU A 14 5.95 1.36 8.12
N LYS A 15 6.78 2.40 8.25
CA LYS A 15 6.38 3.78 7.89
C LYS A 15 6.03 3.88 6.42
N ARG A 16 6.87 3.34 5.53
CA ARG A 16 6.60 3.34 4.09
C ARG A 16 5.33 2.57 3.76
N LEU A 17 5.13 1.40 4.37
CA LEU A 17 3.92 0.60 4.19
C LEU A 17 2.66 1.39 4.58
N ILE A 18 2.67 2.05 5.75
CA ILE A 18 1.54 2.88 6.22
C ILE A 18 1.27 4.02 5.24
N VAL A 19 2.30 4.75 4.82
CA VAL A 19 2.14 5.85 3.85
C VAL A 19 1.61 5.32 2.52
N SER A 20 2.21 4.28 1.95
CA SER A 20 1.76 3.67 0.68
C SER A 20 0.31 3.20 0.75
N ALA A 21 -0.09 2.55 1.85
CA ALA A 21 -1.47 2.14 2.06
C ALA A 21 -2.43 3.34 2.16
N ALA A 22 -2.05 4.39 2.91
CA ALA A 22 -2.85 5.60 3.03
C ALA A 22 -3.04 6.30 1.69
N ARG A 23 -1.97 6.42 0.90
CA ARG A 23 -1.99 6.98 -0.46
C ARG A 23 -2.96 6.24 -1.38
N MET A 24 -3.14 4.93 -1.19
CA MET A 24 -4.06 4.13 -2.00
C MET A 24 -5.51 4.13 -1.49
N ALA A 25 -5.70 4.12 -0.17
CA ALA A 25 -7.01 3.91 0.45
C ALA A 25 -7.73 5.22 0.78
N LEU A 26 -7.00 6.27 1.16
CA LEU A 26 -7.55 7.51 1.71
C LEU A 26 -7.71 8.59 0.63
N LEU A 27 -8.32 8.23 -0.50
CA LEU A 27 -8.41 9.09 -1.70
C LEU A 27 -9.61 10.05 -1.72
N TYR A 28 -10.25 10.25 -0.57
CA TYR A 28 -11.48 11.04 -0.46
C TYR A 28 -11.44 11.95 0.75
N GLY A 29 -12.16 13.06 0.67
CA GLY A 29 -12.21 14.07 1.75
C GLY A 29 -12.77 13.54 3.07
N ILE A 30 -13.59 12.47 3.04
CA ILE A 30 -14.08 11.78 4.23
C ILE A 30 -12.96 11.25 5.13
N PHE A 31 -11.78 10.99 4.56
CA PHE A 31 -10.59 10.54 5.26
C PHE A 31 -9.67 11.68 5.72
N SER A 32 -10.12 12.94 5.64
CA SER A 32 -9.34 14.08 6.12
C SER A 32 -8.92 13.98 7.59
N PRO A 33 -9.76 13.49 8.55
CA PRO A 33 -9.29 13.32 9.92
C PRO A 33 -8.15 12.30 10.04
N ASP A 34 -8.21 11.19 9.29
CA ASP A 34 -7.17 10.17 9.26
C ASP A 34 -5.86 10.70 8.67
N TRP A 35 -5.93 11.52 7.62
CA TRP A 35 -4.75 12.18 7.05
C TRP A 35 -4.09 13.15 8.03
N LEU A 36 -4.87 13.93 8.79
CA LEU A 36 -4.34 14.82 9.82
C LEU A 36 -3.67 14.04 10.97
N ARG A 37 -4.30 12.95 11.40
CA ARG A 37 -3.71 12.04 12.40
C ARG A 37 -2.41 11.43 11.88
N LEU A 38 -2.39 11.00 10.62
CA LEU A 38 -1.20 10.45 9.99
C LEU A 38 -0.08 11.49 9.89
N LYS A 39 -0.39 12.73 9.47
CA LYS A 39 0.57 13.84 9.42
C LYS A 39 1.18 14.17 10.78
N ARG A 40 0.41 14.06 11.86
CA ARG A 40 0.93 14.26 13.23
C ARG A 40 1.98 13.19 13.58
N VAL A 41 1.72 11.93 13.25
CA VAL A 41 2.64 10.81 13.54
C VAL A 41 3.82 10.76 12.57
N LEU A 42 3.62 11.22 11.34
CA LEU A 42 4.58 11.25 10.23
C LEU A 42 4.71 12.69 9.69
N PRO A 43 5.46 13.57 10.36
CA PRO A 43 5.58 14.99 9.98
C PRO A 43 6.16 15.20 8.57
N GLU A 44 6.87 14.21 8.01
CA GLU A 44 7.38 14.25 6.65
C GLU A 44 6.27 14.40 5.59
N LEU A 45 5.03 14.05 5.92
CA LEU A 45 3.88 14.26 5.05
C LEU A 45 3.62 15.75 4.75
N ALA A 46 4.11 16.64 5.60
CA ALA A 46 4.01 18.09 5.39
C ALA A 46 4.88 18.61 4.22
N LYS A 47 5.80 17.79 3.67
CA LYS A 47 6.67 18.18 2.54
C LYS A 47 5.89 18.41 1.23
N HIS A 48 4.71 17.81 1.12
CA HIS A 48 3.83 17.96 -0.04
C HIS A 48 2.44 18.36 0.43
N GLU A 49 1.66 18.98 -0.46
CA GLU A 49 0.26 19.27 -0.16
C GLU A 49 -0.55 17.98 -0.04
N TRP A 50 -1.65 18.03 0.71
CA TRP A 50 -2.42 16.85 1.11
C TRP A 50 -2.77 15.93 -0.06
N LYS A 51 -3.30 16.48 -1.16
CA LYS A 51 -3.78 15.65 -2.27
C LYS A 51 -2.70 15.20 -3.26
N HIS A 52 -1.47 15.70 -3.14
CA HIS A 52 -0.31 15.14 -3.86
C HIS A 52 0.03 13.73 -3.39
N TRP A 53 -0.39 13.35 -2.18
CA TRP A 53 -0.19 12.00 -1.68
C TRP A 53 -1.10 10.98 -2.35
N TRP A 54 -2.20 11.40 -2.97
CA TRP A 54 -3.21 10.50 -3.52
C TRP A 54 -2.70 9.73 -4.73
N ALA A 55 -2.76 8.40 -4.67
CA ALA A 55 -2.44 7.52 -5.79
C ALA A 55 -3.63 7.38 -6.75
N VAL A 56 -3.75 8.35 -7.67
CA VAL A 56 -4.90 8.44 -8.57
C VAL A 56 -4.64 7.76 -9.92
N THR A 57 -3.40 7.77 -10.42
CA THR A 57 -3.09 7.11 -11.70
C THR A 57 -2.96 5.60 -11.55
N GLU A 58 -3.24 4.87 -12.62
CA GLU A 58 -3.05 3.41 -12.63
C GLU A 58 -1.58 3.01 -12.39
N ALA A 59 -0.62 3.81 -12.87
CA ALA A 59 0.80 3.57 -12.65
C ALA A 59 1.17 3.69 -11.15
N ASP A 60 0.71 4.76 -10.48
CA ASP A 60 0.96 4.95 -9.05
C ASP A 60 0.31 3.83 -8.22
N ARG A 61 -0.93 3.49 -8.54
CA ARG A 61 -1.67 2.43 -7.83
C ARG A 61 -0.99 1.08 -7.99
N LEU A 62 -0.56 0.73 -9.21
CA LEU A 62 0.12 -0.53 -9.47
C LEU A 62 1.45 -0.58 -8.72
N ARG A 63 2.26 0.48 -8.81
CA ARG A 63 3.53 0.58 -8.08
C ARG A 63 3.32 0.43 -6.58
N LEU A 64 2.38 1.16 -5.99
CA LEU A 64 2.15 1.08 -4.55
C LEU A 64 1.68 -0.31 -4.11
N ARG A 65 0.87 -1.01 -4.90
CA ARG A 65 0.52 -2.42 -4.61
C ARG A 65 1.75 -3.32 -4.60
N VAL A 66 2.59 -3.19 -5.62
CA VAL A 66 3.84 -3.95 -5.75
C VAL A 66 4.80 -3.67 -4.59
N GLU A 67 4.96 -2.39 -4.21
CA GLU A 67 5.75 -1.99 -3.04
C GLU A 67 5.16 -2.56 -1.75
N ILE A 68 3.85 -2.45 -1.54
CA ILE A 68 3.15 -2.94 -0.35
C ILE A 68 3.35 -4.45 -0.19
N ASP A 69 3.15 -5.22 -1.26
CA ASP A 69 3.28 -6.68 -1.22
C ASP A 69 4.73 -7.10 -0.88
N ALA A 70 5.73 -6.43 -1.48
CA ALA A 70 7.14 -6.68 -1.18
C ALA A 70 7.54 -6.28 0.26
N LEU A 71 7.08 -5.12 0.74
CA LEU A 71 7.34 -4.68 2.11
C LEU A 71 6.64 -5.57 3.14
N CYS A 72 5.41 -6.02 2.85
CA CYS A 72 4.72 -7.00 3.68
C CYS A 72 5.55 -8.29 3.77
N ALA A 73 5.97 -8.84 2.62
CA ALA A 73 6.78 -10.06 2.60
C ALA A 73 8.04 -9.93 3.46
N ASP A 74 8.75 -8.79 3.38
CA ASP A 74 9.94 -8.54 4.19
C ASP A 74 9.61 -8.45 5.69
N LEU A 75 8.55 -7.72 6.06
CA LEU A 75 8.10 -7.59 7.45
C LEU A 75 7.61 -8.92 8.05
N TYR A 76 7.10 -9.84 7.22
CA TYR A 76 6.77 -11.20 7.61
C TYR A 76 8.01 -12.11 7.72
N GLY A 77 9.19 -11.62 7.33
CA GLY A 77 10.46 -12.36 7.39
C GLY A 77 10.57 -13.45 6.33
N LEU A 78 9.88 -13.31 5.20
CA LEU A 78 9.98 -14.26 4.10
C LEU A 78 11.34 -14.14 3.39
N ASP A 79 11.78 -15.22 2.76
CA ASP A 79 12.82 -15.17 1.74
C ASP A 79 12.20 -15.13 0.32
N PRO A 80 12.97 -14.79 -0.72
CA PRO A 80 12.44 -14.72 -2.07
C PRO A 80 11.79 -16.01 -2.59
N ASP A 81 12.34 -17.17 -2.24
CA ASP A 81 11.85 -18.47 -2.71
C ASP A 81 10.49 -18.80 -2.05
N ASP A 82 10.34 -18.50 -0.76
CA ASP A 82 9.06 -18.60 -0.05
C ASP A 82 8.00 -17.71 -0.69
N PHE A 83 8.34 -16.45 -1.00
CA PHE A 83 7.40 -15.53 -1.60
C PHE A 83 7.01 -15.95 -3.02
N ASP A 84 7.98 -16.39 -3.83
CA ASP A 84 7.73 -16.98 -5.14
C ASP A 84 6.80 -18.18 -5.08
N TRP A 85 7.03 -19.06 -4.10
CA TRP A 85 6.18 -20.22 -3.89
C TRP A 85 4.74 -19.81 -3.56
N ILE A 86 4.56 -18.78 -2.72
CA ILE A 86 3.23 -18.24 -2.38
C ILE A 86 2.52 -17.70 -3.62
N VAL A 87 3.20 -16.87 -4.43
CA VAL A 87 2.58 -16.16 -5.56
C VAL A 87 2.72 -16.89 -6.91
N ARG A 88 3.16 -18.16 -6.90
CA ARG A 88 3.42 -18.97 -8.10
C ARG A 88 2.21 -19.03 -9.03
N ASN A 89 2.50 -19.04 -10.34
CA ASN A 89 1.50 -19.20 -11.38
C ASN A 89 1.17 -20.68 -11.63
N ASP A 90 0.44 -21.28 -10.70
CA ASP A 90 0.03 -22.67 -10.74
C ASP A 90 -1.51 -22.80 -10.87
N PRO A 91 -2.04 -23.10 -12.08
CA PRO A 91 -3.46 -23.28 -12.29
C PRO A 91 -4.09 -24.44 -11.52
N THR A 92 -3.29 -25.41 -11.07
CA THR A 92 -3.77 -26.58 -10.33
C THR A 92 -4.10 -26.24 -8.87
N ASP A 93 -3.57 -25.13 -8.35
CA ASP A 93 -3.92 -24.61 -7.04
C ASP A 93 -5.19 -23.74 -7.14
N PRO A 94 -6.37 -24.22 -6.69
CA PRO A 94 -7.61 -23.46 -6.80
C PRO A 94 -7.65 -22.23 -5.88
N LYS A 95 -6.79 -22.16 -4.86
CA LYS A 95 -6.69 -21.05 -3.92
C LYS A 95 -5.45 -20.19 -4.14
N GLY A 96 -4.59 -20.57 -5.09
CA GLY A 96 -3.40 -19.82 -5.47
C GLY A 96 -3.71 -18.50 -6.16
N PHE A 97 -2.70 -17.62 -6.20
CA PHE A 97 -2.81 -16.29 -6.78
C PHE A 97 -2.76 -16.25 -8.31
N TRP A 98 -2.65 -17.39 -8.99
CA TRP A 98 -2.59 -17.47 -10.47
C TRP A 98 -3.77 -16.80 -11.18
N ARG A 99 -4.91 -16.68 -10.49
CA ARG A 99 -6.15 -16.07 -11.00
C ARG A 99 -6.06 -14.54 -11.10
N VAL A 100 -5.18 -13.92 -10.31
CA VAL A 100 -4.96 -12.47 -10.31
C VAL A 100 -4.36 -12.08 -11.67
N ASP A 101 -4.98 -11.11 -12.34
CA ASP A 101 -4.58 -10.62 -13.66
C ASP A 101 -4.37 -11.72 -14.71
N LYS A 102 -5.12 -12.84 -14.63
CA LYS A 102 -4.92 -14.01 -15.51
C LYS A 102 -4.98 -13.72 -17.02
N HIS A 103 -5.59 -12.60 -17.41
CA HIS A 103 -5.70 -12.12 -18.78
C HIS A 103 -4.42 -11.44 -19.28
N LEU A 104 -3.50 -11.06 -18.39
CA LEU A 104 -2.20 -10.50 -18.72
C LEU A 104 -1.12 -11.60 -18.83
N PRO A 105 -0.08 -11.39 -19.65
CA PRO A 105 1.13 -12.21 -19.61
C PRO A 105 1.71 -12.27 -18.20
N TYR A 106 2.30 -13.41 -17.80
CA TYR A 106 2.74 -13.64 -16.42
C TYR A 106 3.61 -12.51 -15.86
N ARG A 107 4.62 -12.06 -16.61
CA ARG A 107 5.55 -10.97 -16.21
C ARG A 107 4.86 -9.63 -15.95
N GLU A 108 3.67 -9.43 -16.52
CA GLU A 108 2.86 -8.22 -16.34
C GLU A 108 1.87 -8.36 -15.16
N ARG A 109 1.70 -9.53 -14.55
CA ARG A 109 0.73 -9.71 -13.47
C ARG A 109 1.22 -9.09 -12.17
N LEU A 110 0.30 -8.58 -11.35
CA LEU A 110 0.63 -8.04 -10.04
C LEU A 110 1.50 -9.00 -9.20
N THR A 111 1.20 -10.30 -9.23
CA THR A 111 1.94 -11.32 -8.48
C THR A 111 3.40 -11.44 -8.93
N ALA A 112 3.66 -11.46 -10.23
CA ALA A 112 5.02 -11.54 -10.76
C ALA A 112 5.79 -10.24 -10.53
N LEU A 113 5.14 -9.08 -10.67
CA LEU A 113 5.73 -7.77 -10.36
C LEU A 113 6.11 -7.67 -8.89
N SER A 114 5.25 -8.13 -7.98
CA SER A 114 5.51 -8.16 -6.54
C SER A 114 6.67 -9.08 -6.20
N ALA A 115 6.73 -10.27 -6.81
CA ALA A 115 7.84 -11.20 -6.62
C ALA A 115 9.18 -10.63 -7.11
N ALA A 116 9.18 -9.95 -8.25
CA ALA A 116 10.36 -9.27 -8.79
C ALA A 116 10.78 -8.08 -7.92
N ALA A 117 9.83 -7.28 -7.43
CA ALA A 117 10.10 -6.18 -6.51
C ALA A 117 10.66 -6.68 -5.17
N PHE A 118 10.13 -7.77 -4.64
CA PHE A 118 10.63 -8.35 -3.40
C PHE A 118 12.06 -8.88 -3.54
N ARG A 119 12.39 -9.58 -4.63
CA ARG A 119 13.79 -9.93 -4.94
C ARG A 119 14.69 -8.70 -4.99
N ALA A 120 14.27 -7.67 -5.72
CA ALA A 120 15.01 -6.42 -5.83
C ALA A 120 15.20 -5.72 -4.47
N LEU A 121 14.23 -5.84 -3.55
CA LEU A 121 14.33 -5.34 -2.17
C LEU A 121 15.40 -6.13 -1.39
N LYS A 122 15.36 -7.47 -1.43
CA LYS A 122 16.33 -8.33 -0.75
C LYS A 122 17.76 -8.20 -1.32
N GLU A 123 17.88 -7.85 -2.60
CA GLU A 123 19.14 -7.53 -3.26
C GLU A 123 19.64 -6.10 -2.97
N GLY A 124 18.86 -5.28 -2.26
CA GLY A 124 19.23 -3.90 -1.92
C GLY A 124 19.15 -2.92 -3.09
N LYS A 125 18.46 -3.28 -4.19
CA LYS A 125 18.26 -2.38 -5.34
C LYS A 125 17.29 -1.24 -5.04
N TRP A 126 16.43 -1.41 -4.04
CA TRP A 126 15.60 -0.37 -3.47
C TRP A 126 15.34 -0.64 -1.99
N SER A 127 14.85 0.37 -1.27
CA SER A 127 14.47 0.29 0.15
C SER A 127 13.26 1.18 0.42
N ALA A 128 12.70 1.12 1.64
CA ALA A 128 11.64 2.03 2.07
C ALA A 128 12.01 3.51 1.93
N GLU A 129 13.27 3.87 2.20
CA GLU A 129 13.78 5.23 2.08
C GLU A 129 13.95 5.65 0.62
N SER A 130 14.55 4.80 -0.22
CA SER A 130 14.80 5.16 -1.61
C SER A 130 13.50 5.19 -2.43
N ALA A 131 12.53 4.34 -2.11
CA ALA A 131 11.22 4.28 -2.75
C ALA A 131 10.45 5.61 -2.68
N ALA A 132 10.71 6.47 -1.70
CA ALA A 132 10.07 7.78 -1.63
C ALA A 132 10.49 8.73 -2.76
N ASN A 133 11.68 8.52 -3.33
CA ASN A 133 12.27 9.42 -4.32
C ASN A 133 12.27 8.84 -5.74
N LEU A 134 11.99 7.54 -5.90
CA LEU A 134 11.87 6.94 -7.23
C LEU A 134 10.62 7.44 -7.95
N SER A 135 10.73 7.71 -9.24
CA SER A 135 9.61 7.80 -10.17
C SER A 135 9.05 6.41 -10.50
N ASN A 136 7.91 6.35 -11.19
CA ASN A 136 7.33 5.07 -11.62
C ASN A 136 8.23 4.35 -12.62
N ASP A 137 8.86 5.09 -13.53
CA ASP A 137 9.76 4.52 -14.54
C ASP A 137 11.02 3.93 -13.90
N GLU A 138 11.67 4.65 -12.99
CA GLU A 138 12.85 4.15 -12.27
C GLU A 138 12.51 2.90 -11.43
N PHE A 139 11.36 2.90 -10.77
CA PHE A 139 10.93 1.73 -9.98
C PHE A 139 10.73 0.50 -10.87
N PHE A 140 10.02 0.63 -12.00
CA PHE A 140 9.79 -0.51 -12.88
C PHE A 140 11.01 -0.91 -13.71
N GLU A 141 11.98 -0.02 -13.90
CA GLU A 141 13.32 -0.38 -14.36
C GLU A 141 14.05 -1.29 -13.36
N ILE A 142 14.03 -0.95 -12.07
CA ILE A 142 14.61 -1.78 -10.98
C ILE A 142 13.94 -3.17 -10.92
N VAL A 143 12.62 -3.22 -11.06
CA VAL A 143 11.83 -4.47 -11.11
C VAL A 143 12.11 -5.27 -12.41
N GLY A 144 12.78 -4.65 -13.38
CA GLY A 144 13.21 -5.30 -14.62
C GLY A 144 12.14 -5.30 -15.72
N ILE A 145 11.18 -4.40 -15.70
CA ILE A 145 10.16 -4.23 -16.75
C ILE A 145 9.95 -2.74 -17.08
N PRO A 146 10.99 -2.03 -17.55
CA PRO A 146 10.92 -0.59 -17.78
C PRO A 146 9.82 -0.19 -18.79
N GLU A 147 9.49 -1.06 -19.75
CA GLU A 147 8.39 -0.85 -20.72
C GLU A 147 6.99 -0.84 -20.08
N LEU A 148 6.89 -1.13 -18.79
CA LEU A 148 5.62 -1.08 -18.08
C LEU A 148 5.06 0.35 -18.08
N THR A 149 5.91 1.34 -17.80
CA THR A 149 5.51 2.74 -17.71
C THR A 149 6.27 3.65 -18.67
N SER A 150 7.53 3.36 -19.03
CA SER A 150 8.32 4.21 -19.93
C SER A 150 7.90 4.04 -21.40
N PRO A 151 7.51 5.13 -22.09
CA PRO A 151 7.25 5.12 -23.53
C PRO A 151 8.49 4.77 -24.36
N GLU A 152 9.66 5.23 -23.96
CA GLU A 152 10.93 4.99 -24.65
C GLU A 152 11.31 3.51 -24.58
N ALA A 153 11.21 2.90 -23.39
CA ALA A 153 11.47 1.47 -23.19
C ALA A 153 10.46 0.60 -23.95
N ALA A 154 9.19 1.01 -23.98
CA ALA A 154 8.16 0.34 -24.78
C ALA A 154 8.47 0.40 -26.28
N LYS A 155 8.83 1.58 -26.79
CA LYS A 155 9.22 1.79 -28.18
C LYS A 155 10.45 0.95 -28.56
N ALA A 156 11.46 0.89 -27.68
CA ALA A 156 12.66 0.07 -27.88
C ALA A 156 12.34 -1.43 -28.01
N LYS A 157 11.24 -1.90 -27.39
CA LYS A 157 10.71 -3.26 -27.51
C LYS A 157 9.70 -3.45 -28.66
N GLY A 158 9.51 -2.44 -29.50
CA GLY A 158 8.55 -2.48 -30.61
C GLY A 158 7.08 -2.49 -30.16
N LEU A 159 6.80 -2.05 -28.92
CA LEU A 159 5.44 -1.95 -28.41
C LEU A 159 4.78 -0.64 -28.88
N PRO A 160 3.46 -0.63 -29.09
CA PRO A 160 2.73 0.58 -29.50
C PRO A 160 2.66 1.66 -28.41
N GLY A 161 2.99 1.30 -27.17
CA GLY A 161 3.05 2.19 -26.01
C GLY A 161 3.31 1.40 -24.72
N PRO A 162 3.43 2.09 -23.57
CA PRO A 162 3.64 1.47 -22.27
C PRO A 162 2.61 0.39 -21.94
N LEU A 163 3.05 -0.71 -21.34
CA LEU A 163 2.17 -1.84 -21.01
C LEU A 163 1.09 -1.47 -19.99
N ILE A 164 1.31 -0.44 -19.16
CA ILE A 164 0.32 0.06 -18.20
C ILE A 164 -0.99 0.47 -18.88
N LEU A 165 -0.96 0.88 -20.16
CA LEU A 165 -2.13 1.26 -20.94
C LEU A 165 -3.06 0.09 -21.27
N LYS A 166 -2.62 -1.16 -21.08
CA LYS A 166 -3.46 -2.35 -21.25
C LYS A 166 -4.39 -2.61 -20.07
N ARG A 167 -4.13 -2.02 -18.91
CA ARG A 167 -4.92 -2.25 -17.68
C ARG A 167 -6.13 -1.33 -17.68
N ASN A 168 -7.30 -1.83 -17.33
CA ASN A 168 -8.49 -1.00 -17.19
C ASN A 168 -8.39 -0.15 -15.91
N GLY A 169 -7.82 1.06 -16.01
CA GLY A 169 -7.65 1.99 -14.90
C GLY A 169 -7.73 3.46 -15.33
N CYS A 170 -7.71 4.39 -14.36
CA CYS A 170 -7.64 5.81 -14.66
C CYS A 170 -6.24 6.16 -15.20
N HIS A 171 -6.09 6.21 -16.52
CA HIS A 171 -4.81 6.51 -17.18
C HIS A 171 -4.40 7.98 -17.16
N VAL A 172 -5.24 8.88 -16.63
CA VAL A 172 -4.94 10.32 -16.66
C VAL A 172 -5.45 11.00 -15.39
N TRP A 173 -4.52 11.24 -14.46
CA TRP A 173 -4.68 12.22 -13.39
C TRP A 173 -3.32 12.88 -13.19
N LYS A 174 -3.18 14.15 -13.58
CA LYS A 174 -1.92 14.90 -13.52
C LYS A 174 -2.13 16.18 -12.71
N PRO A 175 -2.20 16.09 -11.37
CA PRO A 175 -2.53 17.23 -10.54
C PRO A 175 -1.46 18.32 -10.58
N GLU A 176 -0.20 17.93 -10.80
CA GLU A 176 0.93 18.83 -11.07
C GLU A 176 0.76 19.68 -12.34
N ASN A 177 -0.11 19.27 -13.28
CA ASN A 177 -0.43 20.04 -14.48
C ASN A 177 -1.63 20.97 -14.28
N PHE A 178 -2.25 20.96 -13.10
CA PHE A 178 -3.32 21.90 -12.82
C PHE A 178 -2.71 23.31 -12.71
N PRO A 179 -3.14 24.27 -13.56
CA PRO A 179 -2.63 25.63 -13.50
C PRO A 179 -2.97 26.28 -12.15
N ALA A 180 -2.25 27.32 -11.75
CA ALA A 180 -2.46 27.99 -10.45
C ALA A 180 -3.90 28.49 -10.21
N ALA A 181 -4.66 28.70 -11.29
CA ALA A 181 -6.06 29.10 -11.26
C ALA A 181 -7.06 27.94 -11.23
N ASP A 182 -6.61 26.69 -11.34
CA ASP A 182 -7.46 25.50 -11.28
C ASP A 182 -7.90 25.29 -9.81
N PRO A 183 -9.19 25.08 -9.53
CA PRO A 183 -9.67 24.87 -8.16
C PRO A 183 -9.12 23.60 -7.50
N ARG A 184 -8.41 22.74 -8.24
CA ARG A 184 -7.66 21.57 -7.75
C ARG A 184 -6.19 21.87 -7.43
N HIS A 185 -5.69 23.03 -7.84
CA HIS A 185 -4.37 23.53 -7.49
C HIS A 185 -4.41 24.13 -6.08
N GLY A 186 -3.47 23.77 -5.21
CA GLY A 186 -3.38 24.34 -3.86
C GLY A 186 -4.27 23.66 -2.82
N TRP A 187 -4.54 22.35 -2.94
CA TRP A 187 -5.23 21.58 -1.90
C TRP A 187 -4.31 21.30 -0.71
N THR A 188 -4.02 22.37 0.03
CA THR A 188 -3.18 22.40 1.22
C THR A 188 -3.73 21.57 2.37
N TRP A 189 -2.92 21.45 3.42
CA TRP A 189 -3.35 20.87 4.69
C TRP A 189 -4.42 21.70 5.42
N ASP A 190 -4.58 22.98 5.09
CA ASP A 190 -5.68 23.79 5.63
C ASP A 190 -7.01 23.36 5.03
N HIS A 191 -7.05 23.03 3.74
CA HIS A 191 -8.24 22.41 3.13
C HIS A 191 -8.55 21.05 3.75
N CYS A 192 -7.53 20.24 4.06
CA CYS A 192 -7.71 19.00 4.81
C CYS A 192 -8.35 19.25 6.18
N TRP A 193 -7.90 20.30 6.88
CA TRP A 193 -8.47 20.72 8.15
C TRP A 193 -9.95 21.15 8.02
N GLN A 194 -10.28 21.94 7.01
CA GLN A 194 -11.66 22.38 6.77
C GLN A 194 -12.58 21.22 6.40
N ASP A 195 -12.13 20.26 5.58
CA ASP A 195 -12.87 19.04 5.29
C ASP A 195 -13.12 18.24 6.58
N ALA A 196 -12.14 18.16 7.48
CA ALA A 196 -12.28 17.47 8.76
C ALA A 196 -13.28 18.18 9.69
N ILE A 197 -13.29 19.52 9.72
CA ILE A 197 -14.30 20.30 10.46
C ILE A 197 -15.69 20.03 9.89
N ALA A 198 -15.85 20.04 8.57
CA ALA A 198 -17.14 19.78 7.93
C ALA A 198 -17.71 18.39 8.27
N LEU A 199 -16.83 17.40 8.48
CA LEU A 199 -17.20 16.04 8.85
C LEU A 199 -17.46 15.86 10.35
N LEU A 200 -16.62 16.45 11.20
CA LEU A 200 -16.66 16.26 12.65
C LEU A 200 -17.46 17.35 13.39
N GLY A 201 -17.88 18.40 12.69
CA GLY A 201 -18.78 19.46 13.15
C GLY A 201 -18.12 20.61 13.90
N SER A 202 -16.84 20.53 14.27
CA SER A 202 -16.13 21.63 14.95
C SER A 202 -14.60 21.44 14.94
N GLU A 203 -13.85 22.52 15.14
CA GLU A 203 -12.38 22.46 15.32
C GLU A 203 -11.96 21.62 16.54
N ASP A 204 -12.69 21.73 17.64
CA ASP A 204 -12.37 21.01 18.87
C ASP A 204 -12.55 19.50 18.70
N ALA A 205 -13.57 19.07 17.94
CA ALA A 205 -13.75 17.67 17.59
C ALA A 205 -12.60 17.14 16.72
N VAL A 206 -12.08 17.95 15.78
CA VAL A 206 -10.92 17.59 14.96
C VAL A 206 -9.67 17.46 15.82
N LYS A 207 -9.37 18.44 16.69
CA LYS A 207 -8.22 18.38 17.61
C LYS A 207 -8.26 17.12 18.46
N LYS A 208 -9.41 16.83 19.09
CA LYS A 208 -9.64 15.63 19.90
C LYS A 208 -9.40 14.33 19.13
N TYR A 209 -9.89 14.26 17.89
CA TYR A 209 -9.71 13.10 17.01
C TYR A 209 -8.22 12.90 16.66
N VAL A 210 -7.54 13.96 16.23
CA VAL A 210 -6.12 13.93 15.83
C VAL A 210 -5.20 13.64 17.01
N GLU A 211 -5.53 14.17 18.19
CA GLU A 211 -4.79 13.94 19.42
C GLU A 211 -4.91 12.52 19.93
N GLY A 212 -5.97 11.82 19.51
CA GLY A 212 -6.26 10.48 19.96
C GLY A 212 -6.57 10.48 21.45
N GLU A 213 -7.58 11.25 21.87
CA GLU A 213 -8.14 11.05 23.20
C GLU A 213 -8.42 9.55 23.39
N PRO A 214 -8.04 8.96 24.54
CA PRO A 214 -8.36 7.58 24.81
C PRO A 214 -9.87 7.44 24.65
N VAL A 215 -10.30 6.47 23.83
CA VAL A 215 -11.69 6.02 23.87
C VAL A 215 -11.98 5.80 25.34
N SER A 216 -12.81 6.64 25.94
CA SER A 216 -13.24 6.45 27.31
C SER A 216 -13.83 5.05 27.36
N ALA A 217 -13.24 4.18 28.18
CA ALA A 217 -13.81 2.89 28.47
C ALA A 217 -15.20 3.15 29.09
N GLY A 218 -16.23 3.14 28.25
CA GLY A 218 -17.49 3.80 28.61
C GLY A 218 -18.59 3.59 27.58
N SER A 219 -18.77 2.35 27.11
CA SER A 219 -20.09 1.76 26.79
C SER A 219 -19.92 0.37 26.14
N THR A 220 -19.28 -0.55 26.85
CA THR A 220 -19.59 -1.97 26.72
C THR A 220 -20.22 -2.40 28.02
N SER A 221 -21.51 -2.08 28.19
CA SER A 221 -22.37 -2.80 29.12
C SER A 221 -22.53 -4.22 28.58
N GLY A 222 -21.65 -5.11 29.02
CA GLY A 222 -21.58 -6.51 28.59
C GLY A 222 -20.20 -7.11 28.82
N ILE A 223 -19.63 -6.94 30.02
CA ILE A 223 -18.48 -7.74 30.46
C ILE A 223 -19.05 -8.84 31.35
N ASP A 224 -19.18 -10.03 30.78
CA ASP A 224 -19.32 -11.26 31.56
C ASP A 224 -17.99 -11.54 32.29
N SER A 225 -18.11 -12.03 33.51
CA SER A 225 -17.10 -12.00 34.58
C SER A 225 -15.94 -12.99 34.44
N GLU A 226 -15.37 -13.19 33.25
CA GLU A 226 -14.14 -13.98 33.09
C GLU A 226 -13.22 -13.31 32.06
N GLY A 227 -12.20 -12.59 32.55
CA GLY A 227 -11.22 -11.82 31.78
C GLY A 227 -10.32 -12.65 30.87
N THR A 228 -10.89 -13.22 29.81
CA THR A 228 -10.14 -14.00 28.83
C THR A 228 -9.83 -13.12 27.61
N VAL A 229 -8.55 -12.73 27.49
CA VAL A 229 -8.02 -12.08 26.28
C VAL A 229 -8.23 -13.00 25.08
N PHE A 230 -8.99 -12.54 24.09
CA PHE A 230 -9.25 -13.29 22.86
C PHE A 230 -7.92 -13.58 22.14
N ARG A 231 -7.53 -14.85 22.07
CA ARG A 231 -6.27 -15.30 21.46
C ARG A 231 -6.62 -16.34 20.40
N LEU A 232 -6.45 -15.99 19.13
CA LEU A 232 -6.54 -16.95 18.02
C LEU A 232 -5.40 -17.97 18.18
N LYS A 233 -5.71 -19.15 18.72
CA LYS A 233 -4.85 -20.33 18.62
C LYS A 233 -5.22 -21.05 17.33
N ALA A 234 -4.31 -21.08 16.37
CA ALA A 234 -4.43 -21.99 15.24
C ALA A 234 -4.36 -23.43 15.78
N GLY A 235 -5.50 -24.11 15.85
CA GLY A 235 -5.56 -25.54 16.14
C GLY A 235 -5.00 -26.30 14.94
N ARG A 236 -3.93 -27.06 15.13
CA ARG A 236 -3.47 -28.05 14.14
C ARG A 236 -4.62 -29.03 13.94
N ALA A 237 -5.16 -29.13 12.72
CA ALA A 237 -6.26 -30.04 12.43
C ALA A 237 -5.80 -31.49 12.63
N THR A 238 -6.17 -32.12 13.73
CA THR A 238 -6.06 -33.57 13.95
C THR A 238 -7.36 -34.21 13.50
N SER A 239 -7.60 -34.23 12.20
CA SER A 239 -8.63 -35.11 11.62
C SER A 239 -7.92 -36.30 11.00
N PRO A 240 -8.14 -37.54 11.48
CA PRO A 240 -7.67 -38.71 10.76
C PRO A 240 -8.42 -38.77 9.41
N GLN A 241 -7.69 -38.61 8.31
CA GLN A 241 -8.24 -38.88 6.98
C GLN A 241 -8.68 -40.34 6.93
N LYS A 242 -9.98 -40.58 6.74
CA LYS A 242 -10.47 -41.91 6.38
C LYS A 242 -9.99 -42.22 4.96
N PRO A 243 -9.46 -43.43 4.69
CA PRO A 243 -9.16 -43.84 3.33
C PRO A 243 -10.46 -43.96 2.56
N LEU A 244 -10.59 -43.19 1.48
CA LEU A 244 -11.59 -43.45 0.46
C LEU A 244 -11.03 -44.61 -0.39
N PHE A 245 -11.65 -45.77 -0.24
CA PHE A 245 -11.79 -46.70 -1.36
C PHE A 245 -12.62 -46.03 -2.46
#